data_AF-A0A7V5UTI0-F1
#
_entry.id   AF-A0A7V5UTI0-F1
#
_cell.length_a   1.000
_cell.length_b   1.000
_cell.length_c   1.000
_cell.angle_alpha   90.00
_cell.angle_beta   90.00
_cell.angle_gamma   90.00
#
_symmetry.space_group_name_H-M   'P 1'
#
loop_
_entity.id
_entity.type
_entity.pdbx_description
1 polymer ?
#
loop_
_entity_poly.entity_id
_entity_poly.type
_entity_poly.pdbx_seq_one_letter_code
_entity_poly.pdbx_strand_id
1 'polypeptide(L)' 'MEELKRRCIDCGEEISPKRLLALPNTERCLRCQEEVEAEEERKKILSRRSYFESPHMIAFSPRINKGEY' A
#
# COMPACT_ATOMS: atom_id res chain seq x y z
N MET A 1 33.87 20.08 -0.50
CA MET A 1 32.49 19.71 -0.85
C MET A 1 32.20 18.44 -0.06
N GLU A 2 31.32 18.52 0.93
CA GLU A 2 31.02 17.37 1.78
C GLU A 2 30.01 16.49 1.03
N GLU A 3 30.43 15.32 0.56
CA GLU A 3 29.52 14.33 0.00
C GLU A 3 28.54 13.92 1.09
N LEU A 4 27.28 14.38 1.00
CA LEU A 4 26.23 13.95 1.91
C LEU A 4 25.90 12.48 1.59
N LYS A 5 26.62 11.56 2.21
CA LYS A 5 26.36 10.11 2.20
C LYS A 5 25.69 9.75 3.52
N ARG A 6 24.35 9.83 3.56
CA ARG A 6 23.58 9.22 4.66
C ARG A 6 23.18 7.81 4.27
N ARG A 7 23.20 6.88 5.22
CA ARG A 7 22.72 5.51 5.05
C ARG A 7 21.32 5.37 5.62
N CYS A 8 20.52 4.52 4.99
CA CYS A 8 19.19 4.17 5.43
C CYS A 8 19.25 3.42 6.76
N ILE A 9 18.44 3.83 7.74
CA ILE A 9 18.35 3.14 9.03
C ILE A 9 17.68 1.76 8.96
N ASP A 10 16.95 1.48 7.87
CA ASP A 10 16.11 0.30 7.71
C ASP A 10 16.85 -0.82 6.95
N CYS A 11 17.37 -0.49 5.76
CA CYS A 11 18.10 -1.45 4.91
C CYS A 11 19.63 -1.28 4.92
N GLY A 12 20.16 -0.18 5.47
CA GLY A 12 21.60 0.12 5.46
C GLY A 12 22.16 0.63 4.12
N GLU A 13 21.36 0.74 3.05
CA GLU A 13 21.79 1.27 1.75
C GLU A 13 22.10 2.78 1.80
N GLU A 14 22.94 3.25 0.88
CA GLU A 14 23.22 4.68 0.72
C GLU A 14 21.99 5.42 0.17
N ILE A 15 21.63 6.53 0.82
CA ILE A 15 20.53 7.39 0.39
C ILE A 15 21.04 8.25 -0.77
N SER A 16 20.33 8.18 -1.90
CA SER A 16 20.67 8.96 -3.10
C SER A 16 20.85 10.45 -2.78
N PRO A 17 21.92 11.11 -3.27
CA PRO A 17 22.20 12.50 -2.95
C PRO A 17 21.11 13.45 -3.44
N LYS A 18 20.43 13.14 -4.55
CA LYS A 18 19.23 13.86 -5.01
C LYS A 18 18.15 13.93 -3.93
N ARG A 19 18.00 12.87 -3.13
CA ARG A 19 17.00 12.79 -2.07
C ARG A 19 17.42 13.57 -0.84
N LEU A 20 18.70 13.53 -0.49
CA LEU A 20 19.26 14.33 0.60
C LEU A 20 19.27 15.83 0.28
N LEU A 21 19.40 16.20 -1.01
CA LEU A 21 19.25 17.58 -1.46
C LEU A 21 17.80 18.07 -1.33
N ALA A 22 16.82 17.24 -1.68
CA ALA A 22 15.41 17.58 -1.56
C ALA A 22 14.92 17.56 -0.10
N LEU A 23 15.38 16.58 0.67
CA LEU A 23 15.00 16.35 2.06
C LEU A 23 16.25 16.00 2.89
N PRO A 24 16.97 17.01 3.43
CA PRO A 24 18.19 16.80 4.18
C PRO A 24 17.96 16.13 5.53
N ASN A 25 16.71 15.92 5.96
CA ASN A 25 16.39 15.21 7.21
C ASN A 25 15.86 13.80 6.96
N THR A 26 15.97 13.27 5.73
CA THR A 26 15.51 11.92 5.44
C THR A 26 16.46 10.88 6.02
N GLU A 27 15.90 9.96 6.82
CA GLU A 27 16.63 8.84 7.45
C GLU A 27 16.46 7.52 6.66
N ARG A 28 15.58 7.52 5.64
CA ARG A 28 15.22 6.33 4.85
C ARG A 28 15.54 6.50 3.37
N CYS A 29 15.95 5.42 2.73
CA CYS A 29 16.18 5.39 1.28
C CYS A 29 14.84 5.41 0.50
N LEU A 30 14.94 5.66 -0.81
CA LEU A 30 13.79 5.74 -1.72
C LEU A 30 12.95 4.45 -1.68
N ARG A 31 13.63 3.29 -1.74
CA ARG A 31 13.00 1.97 -1.73
C ARG A 31 12.14 1.72 -0.50
N CYS A 32 12.72 1.88 0.71
CA CYS A 32 11.98 1.69 1.96
C CYS A 32 10.80 2.67 2.08
N GLN A 33 10.93 3.88 1.54
CA GLN A 33 9.81 4.83 1.52
C GLN A 33 8.70 4.36 0.56
N GLU A 34 9.07 3.96 -0.66
CA GLU A 34 8.12 3.48 -1.66
C GLU A 34 7.37 2.24 -1.19
N GLU A 35 8.03 1.32 -0.48
CA GLU A 35 7.39 0.13 0.09
C GLU A 35 6.34 0.49 1.15
N VAL A 36 6.64 1.46 2.02
CA VAL A 36 5.69 1.95 3.02
C VAL A 36 4.51 2.64 2.34
N GLU A 37 4.76 3.52 1.38
CA GLU A 37 3.73 4.24 0.64
C GLU A 37 2.82 3.26 -0.15
N ALA A 38 3.41 2.24 -0.78
CA ALA A 38 2.68 1.20 -1.48
C ALA A 38 1.82 0.35 -0.53
N GLU A 39 2.34 0.00 0.65
CA GLU A 39 1.56 -0.74 1.65
C GLU A 39 0.41 0.11 2.20
N GLU A 40 0.65 1.40 2.48
CA GLU A 40 -0.40 2.33 2.91
C GLU A 40 -1.47 2.52 1.84
N GLU A 41 -1.09 2.65 0.57
CA GLU A 41 -2.03 2.74 -0.54
C GLU A 41 -2.87 1.46 -0.65
N ARG A 42 -2.23 0.29 -0.58
CA ARG A 42 -2.93 -1.00 -0.58
C ARG A 42 -3.92 -1.12 0.57
N LYS A 43 -3.56 -0.68 1.77
CA LYS A 43 -4.45 -0.61 2.94
C LYS A 43 -5.61 0.34 2.72
N LYS A 44 -5.39 1.52 2.11
CA LYS A 44 -6.45 2.47 1.76
C LYS A 44 -7.43 1.90 0.73
N ILE A 45 -6.94 1.16 -0.26
CA ILE A 45 -7.80 0.48 -1.23
C ILE A 45 -8.65 -0.59 -0.53
N LEU A 46 -8.05 -1.39 0.36
CA LEU A 46 -8.79 -2.41 1.12
C LEU A 46 -9.83 -1.78 2.05
N SER A 47 -9.47 -0.72 2.79
CA SER A 47 -10.38 -0.03 3.70
C SER A 47 -11.50 0.71 2.97
N ARG A 48 -11.27 1.11 1.71
CA ARG A 48 -12.31 1.66 0.85
C ARG A 48 -13.21 0.59 0.23
N ARG A 49 -12.72 -0.65 0.11
CA ARG A 49 -13.52 -1.83 -0.30
C ARG A 49 -14.35 -2.43 0.84
N SER A 50 -13.99 -2.17 2.10
CA SER A 50 -14.69 -2.69 3.28
C SER A 50 -16.00 -1.96 3.65
N TYR A 51 -16.53 -1.09 2.78
CA TYR A 51 -17.80 -0.39 2.99
C TYR A 51 -18.95 -0.81 2.04
N PHE A 52 -18.81 -1.90 1.28
CA PHE A 52 -19.94 -2.42 0.48
C PHE A 52 -20.13 -3.96 0.46
N GLU A 53 -19.19 -4.75 0.97
CA GLU A 53 -19.38 -6.20 1.11
C GLU A 53 -19.46 -6.61 2.59
N SER A 54 -20.59 -6.29 3.21
CA SER A 54 -21.09 -7.09 4.33
C SER A 54 -21.48 -8.47 3.78
N PRO A 55 -20.95 -9.60 4.29
CA PRO A 55 -21.09 -10.94 3.70
C PRO A 55 -22.49 -11.58 3.73
N HIS A 56 -23.59 -10.84 3.84
CA HIS A 56 -24.91 -11.43 4.13
C HIS A 56 -26.07 -11.04 3.20
N MET A 57 -25.82 -10.57 1.98
CA MET A 57 -26.88 -10.49 0.96
C MET A 57 -26.37 -10.76 -0.45
N ILE A 58 -25.97 -12.01 -0.73
CA ILE A 58 -26.15 -12.58 -2.07
C ILE A 58 -26.82 -13.94 -1.91
N ALA A 59 -28.01 -13.93 -1.31
CA ALA A 59 -28.96 -15.02 -1.54
C ALA A 59 -29.42 -14.90 -2.98
N PHE A 60 -28.63 -15.46 -3.91
CA PHE A 60 -29.18 -15.96 -5.16
C PHE A 60 -30.35 -16.87 -4.77
N SER A 61 -31.56 -16.43 -5.02
CA SER A 61 -32.70 -17.33 -5.08
C SER A 61 -32.78 -17.81 -6.53
N PRO A 62 -32.20 -18.96 -6.91
CA PRO A 62 -32.73 -19.65 -8.07
C PRO A 62 -34.09 -20.18 -7.62
N ARG A 63 -35.16 -19.45 -7.95
CA ARG A 63 -36.51 -20.01 -7.87
C ARG A 63 -36.59 -21.09 -8.95
N ILE A 64 -36.12 -22.29 -8.61
CA ILE A 64 -36.42 -23.51 -9.35
C ILE A 64 -37.94 -23.61 -9.34
N ASN A 65 -38.59 -23.25 -10.44
CA ASN A 65 -39.98 -23.60 -10.66
C ASN A 65 -39.97 -25.10 -10.96
N LYS A 66 -40.21 -25.91 -9.91
CA LYS A 66 -40.46 -27.34 -10.07
C LYS A 66 -41.67 -27.48 -10.99
N GLY A 67 -41.49 -28.25 -12.06
CA GLY A 67 -42.45 -28.37 -13.14
C GLY A 67 -43.75 -29.09 -12.77
N GLU A 68 -44.58 -29.16 -13.80
CA GLU A 68 -45.46 -30.28 -14.17
C GLU A 68 -46.50 -30.74 -13.13
N TYR A 69 -47.76 -30.33 -13.34
CA TYR A 69 -48.86 -31.20 -13.80
C TYR A 69 -50.06 -30.39 -14.25
#